data_AF-A0A9E4G9L0-F1
#
_entry.id   AF-A0A9E4G9L0-F1
#
_cell.length_a   1.000
_cell.length_b   1.000
_cell.length_c   1.000
_cell.angle_alpha   90.00
_cell.angle_beta   90.00
_cell.angle_gamma   90.00
#
_symmetry.space_group_name_H-M   'P 1'
#
loop_
_entity.id
_entity.type
_entity.pdbx_description
1 polymer ?
#
loop_
_entity_poly.entity_id
_entity_poly.type
_entity_poly.pdbx_seq_one_letter_code
_entity_poly.pdbx_strand_id
1 'polypeptide(L)'
;HGAFLRWLVFANVNLYEAVLRQSYPFRFTDDPAGHDALRSAAIRRMGEAMAVIDAHVAGPFLLGNEMTVADIYIVMFLVWRRDDVEMPRIARIAETIRRHPVVGPIWRRHFGGCH
;
A
#
# COMPACT_ATOMS: atom_id res chain seq x y z
N HIS A 1 -7.30 19.25 4.42
CA HIS A 1 -7.84 18.26 5.39
C HIS A 1 -8.69 17.17 4.75
N GLY A 2 -9.78 17.49 4.00
CA GLY A 2 -10.66 16.45 3.43
C GLY A 2 -9.98 15.43 2.49
N ALA A 3 -9.09 15.90 1.60
CA ALA A 3 -8.35 15.01 0.70
C ALA A 3 -7.42 14.03 1.43
N PHE A 4 -6.74 14.50 2.48
CA PHE A 4 -5.87 13.66 3.31
C PHE A 4 -6.63 12.53 3.99
N LEU A 5 -7.74 12.86 4.67
CA LEU A 5 -8.56 11.86 5.35
C LEU A 5 -9.19 10.88 4.35
N ARG A 6 -9.63 11.37 3.18
CA ARG A 6 -10.15 10.51 2.11
C ARG A 6 -9.15 9.41 1.75
N TRP A 7 -7.88 9.76 1.55
CA TRP A 7 -6.87 8.78 1.14
C TRP A 7 -6.45 7.83 2.26
N LEU A 8 -6.40 8.29 3.51
CA LEU A 8 -6.19 7.39 4.65
C LEU A 8 -7.33 6.37 4.77
N VAL A 9 -8.58 6.83 4.69
CA VAL A 9 -9.75 5.95 4.74
C VAL A 9 -9.73 5.00 3.55
N PHE A 10 -9.47 5.49 2.34
CA PHE A 10 -9.40 4.67 1.13
C PHE A 10 -8.33 3.57 1.26
N ALA A 11 -7.12 3.92 1.69
CA ALA A 11 -6.04 2.96 1.90
C ALA A 11 -6.39 1.92 2.98
N ASN A 12 -7.02 2.35 4.09
CA ASN A 12 -7.44 1.43 5.14
C ASN A 12 -8.48 0.42 4.66
N VAL A 13 -9.55 0.88 4.01
CA VAL A 13 -10.67 -0.01 3.62
C VAL A 13 -10.40 -0.85 2.38
N ASN A 14 -9.41 -0.48 1.55
CA ASN A 14 -9.09 -1.23 0.33
C ASN A 14 -7.76 -1.99 0.41
N LEU A 15 -6.70 -1.38 0.95
CA LEU A 15 -5.38 -2.02 1.01
C LEU A 15 -5.24 -2.91 2.24
N TYR A 16 -5.47 -2.36 3.44
CA TYR A 16 -5.31 -3.13 4.68
C TYR A 16 -6.28 -4.31 4.75
N GLU A 17 -7.52 -4.06 4.39
CA GLU A 17 -8.56 -5.08 4.26
C GLU A 17 -8.22 -6.19 3.24
N ALA A 18 -7.52 -5.87 2.14
CA ALA A 18 -7.04 -6.89 1.21
C ALA A 18 -5.90 -7.73 1.79
N VAL A 19 -4.99 -7.11 2.55
CA VAL A 19 -3.93 -7.82 3.28
C VAL A 19 -4.55 -8.82 4.27
N LEU A 20 -5.58 -8.42 5.02
CA LEU A 20 -6.26 -9.31 5.97
C LEU A 20 -6.89 -10.52 5.27
N ARG A 21 -7.59 -10.33 4.15
CA ARG A 21 -8.19 -11.44 3.39
C ARG A 21 -7.15 -12.37 2.79
N GLN A 22 -6.01 -11.84 2.38
CA GLN A 22 -4.90 -12.65 1.87
C GLN A 22 -4.23 -13.46 2.98
N SER A 23 -3.92 -12.84 4.12
CA SER A 23 -3.18 -13.47 5.21
C SER A 23 -4.05 -14.40 6.07
N TYR A 24 -5.34 -14.07 6.23
CA TYR A 24 -6.25 -14.75 7.14
C TYR A 24 -7.58 -15.12 6.46
N PRO A 25 -7.57 -15.92 5.38
CA PRO A 25 -8.78 -16.23 4.62
C PRO A 25 -9.86 -16.95 5.46
N PHE A 26 -9.44 -17.73 6.47
CA PHE A 26 -10.32 -18.42 7.42
C PHE A 26 -11.19 -17.47 8.28
N ARG A 27 -10.95 -16.16 8.28
CA ARG A 27 -11.83 -15.18 8.92
C ARG A 27 -13.00 -14.74 8.04
N PHE A 28 -12.99 -15.13 6.76
CA PHE A 28 -13.91 -14.60 5.75
C PHE A 28 -14.64 -15.72 4.99
N THR A 29 -14.28 -16.98 5.21
CA THR A 29 -14.99 -18.15 4.70
C THR A 29 -14.74 -19.34 5.63
N ASP A 30 -15.78 -20.13 5.86
CA ASP A 30 -15.69 -21.40 6.60
C ASP A 30 -15.31 -22.58 5.69
N ASP A 31 -15.38 -22.40 4.36
CA ASP A 31 -14.95 -23.39 3.37
C ASP A 31 -13.43 -23.30 3.11
N PRO A 32 -12.64 -24.31 3.51
CA PRO A 32 -11.20 -24.31 3.28
C PRO A 32 -10.82 -24.37 1.79
N ALA A 33 -11.67 -24.94 0.93
CA ALA A 33 -11.41 -25.00 -0.51
C ALA A 33 -11.49 -23.61 -1.16
N GLY A 34 -12.19 -22.66 -0.55
CA GLY A 34 -12.30 -21.27 -1.01
C GLY A 34 -11.10 -20.38 -0.66
N HIS A 35 -10.17 -20.82 0.19
CA HIS A 35 -9.09 -19.97 0.71
C HIS A 35 -8.18 -19.40 -0.38
N ASP A 36 -7.76 -20.22 -1.35
CA ASP A 36 -6.83 -19.76 -2.40
C ASP A 36 -7.49 -18.84 -3.42
N ALA A 37 -8.77 -19.09 -3.72
CA ALA A 37 -9.58 -18.18 -4.53
C ALA A 37 -9.74 -16.82 -3.83
N LEU A 38 -10.01 -16.82 -2.53
CA LEU A 38 -10.13 -15.59 -1.73
C LEU A 38 -8.82 -14.82 -1.68
N ARG A 39 -7.69 -15.51 -1.46
CA ARG A 39 -6.36 -14.89 -1.53
C ARG A 39 -6.16 -14.21 -2.87
N SER A 40 -6.34 -14.93 -3.98
CA SER A 40 -6.16 -14.40 -5.33
C SER A 40 -7.04 -13.20 -5.61
N ALA A 41 -8.30 -13.22 -5.16
CA ALA A 41 -9.21 -12.08 -5.27
C ALA A 41 -8.73 -10.87 -4.46
N ALA A 42 -8.25 -11.08 -3.23
CA ALA A 42 -7.70 -10.03 -2.39
C ALA A 42 -6.45 -9.39 -3.01
N ILE A 43 -5.57 -10.22 -3.59
CA ILE A 43 -4.38 -9.77 -4.32
C ILE A 43 -4.75 -8.79 -5.44
N ARG A 44 -5.69 -9.21 -6.29
CA ARG A 44 -6.16 -8.41 -7.42
C ARG A 44 -6.84 -7.11 -6.98
N ARG A 45 -7.70 -7.16 -5.96
CA ARG A 45 -8.36 -5.97 -5.39
C ARG A 45 -7.35 -4.96 -4.83
N MET A 46 -6.30 -5.44 -4.17
CA MET A 46 -5.23 -4.57 -3.68
C MET A 46 -4.48 -3.88 -4.83
N GLY A 47 -4.18 -4.62 -5.90
CA GLY A 47 -3.54 -4.05 -7.11
C GLY A 47 -4.38 -2.96 -7.77
N GLU A 48 -5.70 -3.19 -7.92
CA GLU A 48 -6.63 -2.20 -8.46
C GLU A 48 -6.70 -0.93 -7.59
N ALA A 49 -6.74 -1.08 -6.27
CA ALA A 49 -6.75 0.06 -5.35
C ALA A 49 -5.43 0.84 -5.38
N MET A 50 -4.29 0.15 -5.48
CA MET A 50 -2.99 0.79 -5.65
C MET A 50 -2.89 1.54 -6.98
N ALA A 51 -3.45 1.00 -8.07
CA ALA A 51 -3.49 1.68 -9.35
C ALA A 51 -4.31 3.00 -9.28
N VAL A 52 -5.43 3.00 -8.53
CA VAL A 52 -6.21 4.23 -8.29
C VAL A 52 -5.39 5.28 -7.53
N ILE A 53 -4.62 4.86 -6.53
CA ILE A 53 -3.74 5.76 -5.77
C ILE A 53 -2.61 6.29 -6.65
N ASP A 54 -1.93 5.42 -7.42
CA ASP A 54 -0.83 5.79 -8.30
C ASP A 54 -1.30 6.78 -9.38
N ALA A 55 -2.48 6.57 -9.93
CA ALA A 55 -3.10 7.48 -10.90
C ALA A 55 -3.41 8.87 -10.29
N HIS A 56 -3.68 8.95 -8.99
CA HIS A 56 -4.02 10.22 -8.34
C HIS A 56 -2.82 11.08 -7.97
N VAL A 57 -1.63 10.49 -7.76
CA VAL A 57 -0.45 11.20 -7.22
C VAL A 57 -0.28 12.58 -7.88
N ALA A 58 -0.52 13.63 -7.10
CA ALA A 58 -0.73 14.99 -7.61
C ALA A 58 0.57 15.79 -7.81
N GLY A 59 1.72 15.23 -7.44
CA GLY A 59 3.02 15.89 -7.54
C GLY A 59 4.15 14.96 -7.08
N PRO A 60 5.20 15.48 -6.40
CA PRO A 60 6.22 14.66 -5.75
C PRO A 60 5.65 13.65 -4.74
N PHE A 61 4.54 14.02 -4.08
CA PHE A 61 3.81 13.22 -3.09
C PHE A 61 2.33 13.10 -3.48
N LEU A 62 1.57 12.28 -2.73
CA LEU A 62 0.17 11.98 -2.99
C LEU A 62 -0.70 13.24 -3.16
N LEU A 63 -0.51 14.22 -2.28
CA LEU A 63 -1.31 15.44 -2.21
C LEU A 63 -0.61 16.67 -2.84
N GLY A 64 0.51 16.48 -3.53
CA GLY A 64 1.26 17.57 -4.17
C GLY A 64 2.71 17.64 -3.67
N ASN A 65 3.14 18.84 -3.24
CA ASN A 65 4.56 19.14 -2.98
C ASN A 65 5.07 18.75 -1.59
N GLU A 66 4.18 18.53 -0.63
CA GLU A 66 4.56 18.22 0.75
C GLU A 66 4.29 16.75 1.08
N MET A 67 5.26 16.12 1.75
CA MET A 67 5.10 14.77 2.27
C MET A 67 4.12 14.76 3.43
N THR A 68 3.24 13.76 3.45
CA THR A 68 2.31 13.54 4.56
C THR A 68 2.43 12.12 5.10
N VAL A 69 1.78 11.86 6.23
CA VAL A 69 1.68 10.50 6.78
C VAL A 69 0.96 9.55 5.82
N ALA A 70 0.11 10.04 4.93
CA ALA A 70 -0.57 9.21 3.93
C ALA A 70 0.44 8.57 2.96
N ASP A 71 1.49 9.29 2.56
CA ASP A 71 2.55 8.76 1.70
C ASP A 71 3.28 7.58 2.37
N ILE A 72 3.63 7.73 3.64
CA ILE A 72 4.27 6.69 4.44
C ILE A 72 3.36 5.48 4.59
N TYR A 73 2.08 5.70 4.90
CA TYR A 73 1.10 4.63 5.05
C TYR A 73 0.87 3.85 3.75
N ILE A 74 0.76 4.53 2.61
CA ILE A 74 0.58 3.90 1.30
C ILE A 74 1.83 3.10 0.91
N VAL A 75 3.03 3.67 1.05
CA VAL A 75 4.28 2.97 0.69
C VAL A 75 4.51 1.76 1.58
N MET A 76 4.01 1.75 2.82
CA MET A 76 4.12 0.57 3.70
C MET A 76 3.49 -0.67 3.05
N PHE A 77 2.42 -0.52 2.28
CA PHE A 77 1.80 -1.65 1.58
C PHE A 77 2.66 -2.24 0.47
N LEU A 78 3.61 -1.49 -0.09
CA LEU A 78 4.60 -2.01 -1.05
C LEU A 78 5.60 -3.00 -0.42
N VAL A 79 5.73 -3.01 0.91
CA VAL A 79 6.54 -4.04 1.59
C VAL A 79 5.89 -5.41 1.45
N TRP A 80 4.56 -5.46 1.42
CA TRP A 80 3.79 -6.71 1.32
C TRP A 80 3.43 -7.10 -0.11
N ARG A 81 3.71 -6.23 -1.09
CA ARG A 81 3.61 -6.53 -2.52
C ARG A 81 4.63 -5.83 -3.36
N ARG A 82 5.44 -6.62 -4.07
CA ARG A 82 6.42 -6.12 -5.01
C ARG A 82 6.15 -6.46 -6.47
N ASP A 83 5.34 -7.48 -6.78
CA ASP A 83 5.66 -8.23 -8.01
C ASP A 83 4.64 -8.22 -9.17
N ASP A 84 3.49 -7.53 -9.11
CA ASP A 84 2.45 -7.72 -10.16
C ASP A 84 1.85 -6.45 -10.79
N VAL A 85 2.16 -5.24 -10.30
CA VAL A 85 1.55 -4.00 -10.83
C VAL A 85 2.58 -2.89 -10.94
N GLU A 86 2.73 -2.32 -12.14
CA GLU A 86 3.54 -1.13 -12.38
C GLU A 86 2.88 0.08 -11.68
N MET A 87 3.54 0.60 -10.64
CA MET A 87 3.09 1.75 -9.85
C MET A 87 4.20 2.81 -9.81
N PRO A 88 4.54 3.42 -10.96
CA PRO A 88 5.74 4.24 -11.09
C PRO A 88 5.74 5.48 -10.20
N ARG A 89 4.56 6.08 -9.93
CA ARG A 89 4.48 7.28 -9.08
C ARG A 89 4.62 6.91 -7.61
N ILE A 90 4.01 5.83 -7.16
CA ILE A 90 4.18 5.31 -5.79
C ILE A 90 5.61 4.80 -5.59
N ALA A 91 6.21 4.13 -6.57
CA ALA A 91 7.61 3.69 -6.51
C ALA A 91 8.57 4.88 -6.32
N ARG A 92 8.33 6.00 -7.01
CA ARG A 92 9.09 7.25 -6.81
C ARG A 92 8.90 7.81 -5.39
N ILE A 93 7.68 7.80 -4.85
CA ILE A 93 7.42 8.21 -3.47
C ILE A 93 8.19 7.30 -2.51
N ALA A 94 8.19 5.99 -2.75
CA ALA A 94 8.91 5.01 -1.92
C ALA A 94 10.42 5.28 -1.88
N GLU A 95 11.04 5.56 -3.04
CA GLU A 95 12.44 5.98 -3.11
C GLU A 95 12.71 7.25 -2.31
N THR A 96 11.80 8.22 -2.39
CA THR A 96 11.92 9.48 -1.66
C THR A 96 11.85 9.24 -0.13
N ILE A 97 10.93 8.39 0.32
CA ILE A 97 10.77 8.02 1.74
C ILE A 97 12.00 7.27 2.26
N ARG A 98 12.56 6.33 1.49
CA ARG A 98 13.79 5.60 1.86
C ARG A 98 14.99 6.50 2.07
N ARG A 99 15.05 7.62 1.34
CA ARG A 99 16.12 8.64 1.42
C ARG A 99 15.81 9.76 2.40
N HIS A 100 14.60 9.85 2.93
CA HIS A 100 14.20 10.91 3.85
C HIS A 100 15.08 10.89 5.13
N PRO A 101 15.61 12.03 5.61
CA PRO A 101 16.58 12.06 6.70
C PRO A 101 16.05 11.48 8.03
N VAL A 102 14.77 11.68 8.32
CA VAL A 102 14.10 11.16 9.53
C VAL A 102 13.46 9.78 9.30
N VAL A 103 12.60 9.63 8.28
CA VAL A 103 11.86 8.39 8.02
C VAL A 103 12.74 7.29 7.44
N GLY A 104 13.73 7.60 6.60
CA GLY A 104 14.60 6.62 5.94
C GLY A 104 15.34 5.68 6.91
N PRO A 105 15.99 6.18 7.99
CA PRO A 105 16.57 5.32 9.03
C PRO A 105 15.56 4.37 9.69
N ILE A 106 14.36 4.85 10.00
CA ILE A 106 13.27 4.05 10.58
C ILE A 106 12.85 2.98 9.56
N TRP A 107 12.65 3.38 8.31
CA TRP A 107 12.29 2.49 7.22
C TRP A 107 13.28 1.34 7.07
N ARG A 108 14.59 1.64 7.05
CA ARG A 108 15.64 0.61 6.96
C ARG A 108 15.64 -0.33 8.16
N ARG A 109 15.42 0.18 9.37
CA ARG A 109 15.36 -0.65 10.59
C ARG A 109 14.23 -1.68 10.53
N HIS A 110 13.07 -1.30 10.00
CA HIS A 110 11.88 -2.16 9.99
C HIS A 110 11.66 -2.95 8.70
N PHE A 111 12.20 -2.48 7.57
CA PHE A 111 11.92 -3.03 6.24
C PHE A 111 13.17 -3.22 5.35
N GLY A 112 14.37 -2.89 5.84
CA GLY A 112 15.62 -2.87 5.05
C GLY A 112 16.20 -4.24 4.67
N GLY A 113 15.60 -5.35 5.10
CA GLY A 113 15.99 -6.71 4.71
C GLY A 113 15.30 -7.24 3.46
N CYS A 114 14.29 -6.54 2.94
CA CYS A 114 13.67 -6.90 1.67
C CYS A 114 14.49 -6.28 0.52
N HIS A 115 15.45 -7.05 0.01
CA HIS A 115 16.13 -6.79 -1.26
C HIS A 115 15.20 -7.09 -2.42
#